data_AF-A0AAQ4FM90-F1
#
_entry.id   AF-A0AAQ4FM90-F1
#
_cell.length_a   1.000
_cell.length_b   1.000
_cell.length_c   1.000
_cell.angle_alpha   90.00
_cell.angle_beta   90.00
_cell.angle_gamma   90.00
#
_symmetry.space_group_name_H-M   'P 1'
#
loop_
_entity.id
_entity.type
_entity.pdbx_description
1 polymer ?
#
loop_
_entity_poly.entity_id
_entity_poly.type
_entity_poly.pdbx_seq_one_letter_code
_entity_poly.pdbx_strand_id
1 'polypeptide(L)'
;MSVNGVVHYGLPLTMVDITPLLTPPDVNWFTLGAEVFPAKVTVSVHKVAKVSECELLRSTDVSSYYVHTQEDAEAILRSRSARSEDVVVKDLMVSLLCPLTKTKIRVPGRGIRCRHLQCFDVYSYLDVNECTLYPSWRCPVCRDLVLVQDIRLDLFTLDILNKVHCQCDTVVLQGNGSWQPVTSQNVAFADKCDVDAEEARRDASDSLVIDLTAESDED
;
A
#
# COMPACT_ATOMS: atom_id res chain seq x y z
N MET A 1 12.86 -11.66 -22.06
CA MET A 1 12.79 -13.14 -22.01
C MET A 1 11.88 -13.61 -23.13
N SER A 2 12.13 -14.76 -23.74
CA SER A 2 11.16 -15.44 -24.58
C SER A 2 10.97 -16.89 -24.19
N VAL A 3 9.73 -17.37 -24.29
CA VAL A 3 9.35 -18.77 -24.07
C VAL A 3 8.61 -19.26 -25.30
N ASN A 4 9.09 -20.32 -25.95
CA ASN A 4 8.47 -20.89 -27.17
C ASN A 4 8.19 -19.84 -28.26
N GLY A 5 9.08 -18.85 -28.40
CA GLY A 5 8.96 -17.76 -29.38
C GLY A 5 8.12 -16.56 -28.94
N VAL A 6 7.39 -16.63 -27.82
CA VAL A 6 6.66 -15.50 -27.24
C VAL A 6 7.63 -14.61 -26.47
N VAL A 7 7.76 -13.33 -26.87
CA VAL A 7 8.72 -12.39 -26.28
C VAL A 7 8.06 -11.51 -25.21
N HIS A 8 8.74 -11.38 -24.08
CA HIS A 8 8.37 -10.53 -22.96
C HIS A 8 9.50 -9.54 -22.64
N TYR A 9 9.15 -8.25 -22.62
CA TYR A 9 10.07 -7.14 -22.35
C TYR A 9 9.90 -6.59 -20.94
N GLY A 10 10.95 -5.92 -20.45
CA GLY A 10 10.92 -5.24 -19.14
C GLY A 10 10.77 -6.17 -17.94
N LEU A 11 10.90 -7.49 -18.13
CA LEU A 11 10.74 -8.43 -17.03
C LEU A 11 11.88 -8.23 -16.01
N PRO A 12 11.54 -8.18 -14.72
CA PRO A 12 12.47 -8.09 -13.62
C PRO A 12 13.27 -9.39 -13.57
N LEU A 13 14.46 -9.34 -12.97
CA LEU A 13 15.21 -10.55 -12.61
C LEU A 13 14.58 -11.26 -11.38
N THR A 14 13.25 -11.25 -11.27
CA THR A 14 12.48 -11.93 -10.21
C THR A 14 11.72 -13.12 -10.81
N MET A 15 10.95 -13.81 -9.97
CA MET A 15 10.11 -14.93 -10.39
C MET A 15 9.10 -14.49 -11.46
N VAL A 16 9.01 -15.25 -12.56
CA VAL A 16 8.04 -15.05 -13.63
C VAL A 16 7.22 -16.34 -13.76
N ASP A 17 5.89 -16.21 -13.75
CA ASP A 17 5.03 -17.36 -14.01
C ASP A 17 5.06 -17.70 -15.51
N ILE A 18 5.76 -18.79 -15.83
CA ILE A 18 5.88 -19.31 -17.20
C ILE A 18 4.87 -20.44 -17.47
N THR A 19 4.10 -20.89 -16.47
CA THR A 19 3.13 -21.99 -16.60
C THR A 19 2.20 -21.84 -17.81
N PRO A 20 1.60 -20.66 -18.10
CA PRO A 20 0.70 -20.52 -19.25
C PRO A 20 1.43 -20.56 -20.60
N LEU A 21 2.76 -20.48 -20.62
CA LEU A 21 3.59 -20.47 -21.82
C LEU A 21 4.15 -21.86 -22.16
N LEU A 22 3.99 -22.84 -21.25
CA LEU A 22 4.50 -24.19 -21.45
C LEU A 22 3.58 -25.01 -22.35
N THR A 23 4.16 -25.81 -23.23
CA THR A 23 3.45 -26.70 -24.16
C THR A 23 3.80 -28.18 -23.89
N PRO A 24 3.40 -28.78 -22.75
CA PRO A 24 3.68 -30.19 -22.49
C PRO A 24 2.88 -31.12 -23.44
N PRO A 25 3.47 -32.24 -23.91
CA PRO A 25 4.74 -32.83 -23.50
C PRO A 25 5.97 -32.33 -24.28
N ASP A 26 5.82 -31.32 -25.14
CA ASP A 26 6.87 -30.87 -26.05
C ASP A 26 8.06 -30.23 -25.32
N VAL A 27 9.21 -30.17 -26.02
CA VAL A 27 10.40 -29.46 -25.54
C VAL A 27 10.13 -27.96 -25.55
N ASN A 28 10.29 -27.32 -24.39
CA ASN A 28 10.10 -25.88 -24.24
C ASN A 28 11.45 -25.16 -24.36
N TRP A 29 11.50 -24.08 -25.14
CA TRP A 29 12.71 -23.30 -25.37
C TRP A 29 12.64 -21.94 -24.69
N PHE A 30 13.74 -21.55 -24.04
CA PHE A 30 13.86 -20.30 -23.29
C PHE A 30 15.01 -19.45 -23.83
N THR A 31 14.80 -18.15 -23.94
CA THR A 31 15.88 -17.21 -24.32
C THR A 31 15.83 -15.98 -23.42
N LEU A 32 16.99 -15.57 -22.92
CA LEU A 32 17.15 -14.34 -22.17
C LEU A 32 17.96 -13.37 -23.03
N GLY A 33 17.41 -12.18 -23.22
CA GLY A 33 18.06 -11.07 -23.89
C GLY A 33 17.99 -9.84 -23.00
N ALA A 34 19.11 -9.14 -22.88
CA ALA A 34 19.26 -7.87 -22.19
C ALA A 34 20.31 -7.04 -22.94
N GLU A 35 20.15 -5.71 -22.94
CA GLU A 35 21.15 -4.81 -23.53
C GLU A 35 22.47 -4.83 -22.76
N VAL A 36 22.38 -5.02 -21.43
CA VAL A 36 23.53 -5.18 -20.53
C VAL A 36 23.26 -6.38 -19.63
N PHE A 37 24.16 -7.37 -19.66
CA PHE A 37 24.11 -8.51 -18.75
C PHE A 37 24.98 -8.26 -17.50
N PRO A 38 24.48 -8.61 -16.31
CA PRO A 38 25.33 -8.73 -15.12
C PRO A 38 26.47 -9.73 -15.37
N ALA A 39 27.62 -9.52 -14.72
CA ALA A 39 28.80 -10.38 -14.88
C ALA A 39 28.54 -11.87 -14.55
N LYS A 40 27.51 -12.16 -13.72
CA LYS A 40 27.03 -13.52 -13.42
C LYS A 40 25.51 -13.50 -13.32
N VAL A 41 24.85 -14.36 -14.09
CA VAL A 41 23.39 -14.58 -14.03
C VAL A 41 23.15 -16.08 -13.88
N THR A 42 22.32 -16.44 -12.90
CA THR A 42 21.82 -17.80 -12.71
C THR A 42 20.33 -17.80 -12.94
N VAL A 43 19.84 -18.77 -13.70
CA VAL A 43 18.43 -18.94 -14.03
C VAL A 43 18.03 -20.33 -13.61
N SER A 44 16.96 -20.44 -12.83
CA SER A 44 16.41 -21.72 -12.41
C SER A 44 14.90 -21.75 -12.64
N VAL A 45 14.40 -22.91 -13.02
CA VAL A 45 12.97 -23.16 -13.19
C VAL A 45 12.52 -24.05 -12.03
N HIS A 46 11.55 -23.58 -11.26
CA HIS A 46 11.01 -24.29 -10.11
C HIS A 46 9.54 -24.59 -10.33
N LYS A 47 9.14 -25.85 -10.15
CA LYS A 47 7.72 -26.20 -10.01
C LYS A 47 7.30 -25.85 -8.58
N VAL A 48 6.35 -24.93 -8.45
CA VAL A 48 5.83 -24.47 -7.16
C VAL A 48 4.33 -24.75 -7.07
N ALA A 49 3.82 -24.86 -5.84
CA ALA A 49 2.38 -24.88 -5.60
C ALA A 49 1.89 -23.44 -5.39
N LYS A 50 0.88 -23.00 -6.16
CA LYS A 50 0.23 -21.71 -5.91
C LYS A 50 -0.58 -21.83 -4.62
N VAL A 51 -0.32 -20.93 -3.68
CA VAL A 51 -1.03 -20.83 -2.41
C VAL A 51 -1.98 -19.64 -2.52
N SER A 52 -3.26 -19.85 -2.19
CA SER A 52 -4.23 -18.74 -2.17
C SER A 52 -3.91 -17.76 -1.04
N GLU A 53 -4.33 -16.51 -1.16
CA GLU A 53 -4.20 -15.49 -0.10
C GLU A 53 -4.83 -16.00 1.20
N CYS A 54 -6.02 -16.62 1.11
CA CYS A 54 -6.70 -17.24 2.25
C CYS A 54 -5.88 -18.34 2.93
N GLU A 55 -5.13 -19.14 2.18
CA GLU A 55 -4.28 -20.20 2.74
C GLU A 55 -2.97 -19.64 3.29
N LEU A 56 -2.41 -18.63 2.61
CA LEU A 56 -1.23 -17.91 3.05
C LEU A 56 -1.46 -17.30 4.45
N LEU A 57 -2.60 -16.63 4.64
CA LEU A 57 -3.00 -16.05 5.92
C LEU A 57 -3.33 -17.10 7.01
N ARG A 58 -3.71 -18.32 6.63
CA ARG A 58 -3.97 -19.44 7.58
C ARG A 58 -2.72 -20.21 7.97
N SER A 59 -1.68 -20.18 7.12
CA SER A 59 -0.45 -20.94 7.31
C SER A 59 0.51 -20.34 8.36
N THR A 60 0.29 -19.08 8.74
CA THR A 60 1.03 -18.38 9.80
C THR A 60 0.45 -18.69 11.18
N ASP A 61 1.29 -18.82 12.21
CA ASP A 61 0.88 -19.14 13.59
C ASP A 61 -0.24 -18.21 14.09
N VAL A 62 -1.42 -18.80 14.38
CA VAL A 62 -2.69 -18.12 14.63
C VAL A 62 -2.62 -17.18 15.84
N SER A 63 -1.79 -17.51 16.83
CA SER A 63 -1.58 -16.69 18.03
C SER A 63 -0.88 -15.36 17.73
N SER A 64 -0.09 -15.32 16.65
CA SER A 64 0.71 -14.15 16.26
C SER A 64 -0.01 -13.19 15.31
N TYR A 65 -1.21 -13.53 14.80
CA TYR A 65 -1.84 -12.82 13.69
C TYR A 65 -2.62 -11.57 14.11
N TYR A 66 -3.07 -11.50 15.36
CA TYR A 66 -3.91 -10.41 15.88
C TYR A 66 -3.09 -9.51 16.79
N VAL A 67 -3.13 -8.19 16.56
CA VAL A 67 -2.26 -7.26 17.32
C VAL A 67 -2.99 -6.13 17.98
N HIS A 68 -3.99 -5.53 17.33
CA HIS A 68 -4.60 -4.32 17.88
C HIS A 68 -5.90 -4.61 18.63
N THR A 69 -5.83 -4.49 19.95
CA THR A 69 -6.97 -4.25 20.84
C THR A 69 -7.27 -2.74 20.93
N GLN A 70 -8.34 -2.38 21.63
CA GLN A 70 -8.63 -0.97 21.93
C GLN A 70 -7.50 -0.31 22.72
N GLU A 71 -6.85 -1.02 23.66
CA GLU A 71 -5.75 -0.50 24.47
C GLU A 71 -4.53 -0.13 23.62
N ASP A 72 -4.23 -0.93 22.59
CA ASP A 72 -3.15 -0.64 21.65
C ASP A 72 -3.44 0.60 20.80
N ALA A 73 -4.71 0.77 20.41
CA ALA A 73 -5.14 1.96 19.68
C ALA A 73 -5.00 3.23 20.54
N GLU A 74 -5.37 3.16 21.81
CA GLU A 74 -5.16 4.22 22.79
C GLU A 74 -3.69 4.53 23.01
N ALA A 75 -2.84 3.51 23.13
CA ALA A 75 -1.39 3.69 23.31
C ALA A 75 -0.79 4.45 22.11
N ILE A 76 -1.22 4.13 20.88
CA ILE A 76 -0.83 4.89 19.69
C ILE A 76 -1.32 6.34 19.76
N LEU A 77 -2.58 6.58 20.13
CA LEU A 77 -3.13 7.95 20.28
C LEU A 77 -2.34 8.76 21.32
N ARG A 78 -2.11 8.19 22.51
CA ARG A 78 -1.34 8.81 23.60
C ARG A 78 0.08 9.16 23.16
N SER A 79 0.74 8.26 22.43
CA SER A 79 2.12 8.49 21.95
C SER A 79 2.21 9.64 20.94
N ARG A 80 1.14 9.96 20.20
CA ARG A 80 1.10 11.11 19.29
C ARG A 80 0.92 12.41 20.06
N SER A 81 0.00 12.46 21.03
CA SER A 81 -0.23 13.64 21.86
C SER A 81 1.02 14.03 22.68
N ALA A 82 1.81 13.05 23.14
CA ALA A 82 3.05 13.32 23.88
C ALA A 82 4.16 13.97 23.03
N ARG A 83 4.08 13.92 21.70
CA ARG A 83 5.06 14.57 20.80
C ARG A 83 4.72 16.03 20.49
N SER A 84 3.50 16.47 20.81
CA SER A 84 3.05 17.85 20.64
C SER A 84 2.82 18.45 22.03
N GLU A 85 3.83 19.13 22.58
CA GLU A 85 3.77 19.72 23.93
C GLU A 85 2.61 20.73 24.10
N ASP A 86 2.01 21.20 23.00
CA ASP A 86 0.89 22.17 23.00
C ASP A 86 -0.42 21.67 22.36
N VAL A 87 -0.53 20.42 21.91
CA VAL A 87 -1.76 19.90 21.25
C VAL A 87 -2.25 18.64 21.95
N VAL A 88 -3.31 18.78 22.74
CA VAL A 88 -4.13 17.64 23.15
C VAL A 88 -4.85 17.14 21.90
N VAL A 89 -4.33 16.08 21.27
CA VAL A 89 -5.09 15.36 20.22
C VAL A 89 -6.29 14.73 20.92
N LYS A 90 -7.40 15.46 20.97
CA LYS A 90 -8.64 15.00 21.60
C LYS A 90 -9.29 13.91 20.76
N ASP A 91 -9.20 14.06 19.45
CA ASP A 91 -9.93 13.30 18.46
C ASP A 91 -9.06 13.09 17.20
N LEU A 92 -9.00 11.86 16.66
CA LEU A 92 -8.30 11.52 15.42
C LEU A 92 -9.28 10.93 14.40
N MET A 93 -9.33 11.49 13.20
CA MET A 93 -10.10 10.92 12.11
C MET A 93 -9.35 9.76 11.44
N VAL A 94 -10.03 8.63 11.27
CA VAL A 94 -9.51 7.44 10.60
C VAL A 94 -10.47 7.01 9.50
N SER A 95 -9.94 6.77 8.30
CA SER A 95 -10.73 6.29 7.18
C SER A 95 -10.93 4.78 7.28
N LEU A 96 -12.15 4.33 6.99
CA LEU A 96 -12.51 2.93 6.83
C LEU A 96 -12.32 2.43 5.39
N LEU A 97 -11.78 3.28 4.52
CA LEU A 97 -11.39 2.93 3.16
C LEU A 97 -9.91 2.52 3.12
N CYS A 98 -9.61 1.55 2.28
CA CYS A 98 -8.26 1.07 2.07
C CYS A 98 -7.46 2.16 1.33
N PRO A 99 -6.25 2.53 1.80
CA PRO A 99 -5.43 3.54 1.15
C PRO A 99 -4.99 3.13 -0.27
N LEU A 100 -4.93 1.83 -0.56
CA LEU A 100 -4.56 1.27 -1.86
C LEU A 100 -5.70 1.37 -2.89
N THR A 101 -6.88 0.85 -2.54
CA THR A 101 -7.99 0.67 -3.49
C THR A 101 -9.03 1.79 -3.41
N LYS A 102 -9.00 2.59 -2.34
CA LYS A 102 -10.05 3.57 -1.97
C LYS A 102 -11.43 2.95 -1.80
N THR A 103 -11.50 1.63 -1.61
CA THR A 103 -12.73 0.90 -1.31
C THR A 103 -12.80 0.52 0.17
N LYS A 104 -13.99 0.20 0.66
CA LYS A 104 -14.21 -0.23 2.05
C LYS A 104 -13.29 -1.40 2.41
N ILE A 105 -12.58 -1.28 3.52
CA ILE A 105 -11.72 -2.35 4.04
C ILE A 105 -12.59 -3.55 4.41
N ARG A 106 -12.21 -4.74 3.95
CA ARG A 106 -12.87 -6.01 4.30
C ARG A 106 -12.11 -6.73 5.38
N VAL A 107 -10.79 -6.80 5.24
CA VAL A 107 -9.89 -7.42 6.22
C VAL A 107 -8.86 -6.38 6.64
N PRO A 108 -9.06 -5.68 7.76
CA PRO A 108 -8.16 -4.64 8.20
C PRO A 108 -6.85 -5.23 8.70
N GLY A 109 -5.76 -4.79 8.08
CA GLY A 109 -4.42 -5.19 8.46
C GLY A 109 -3.39 -4.08 8.40
N ARG A 110 -2.24 -4.42 8.96
CA ARG A 110 -1.08 -3.54 9.20
C ARG A 110 0.16 -4.42 9.41
N GLY A 111 1.34 -3.82 9.37
CA GLY A 111 2.58 -4.52 9.73
C GLY A 111 2.83 -4.49 11.24
N ILE A 112 3.57 -5.48 11.75
CA ILE A 112 3.96 -5.58 13.17
C ILE A 112 4.69 -4.34 13.71
N ARG A 113 5.39 -3.57 12.85
CA ARG A 113 6.12 -2.35 13.23
C ARG A 113 5.32 -1.06 12.99
N CYS A 114 4.11 -1.14 12.46
CA CYS A 114 3.31 0.04 12.13
C CYS A 114 2.87 0.80 13.38
N ARG A 115 3.12 2.12 13.42
CA ARG A 115 2.73 3.02 14.52
C ARG A 115 1.65 4.04 14.15
N HIS A 116 0.92 3.80 13.06
CA HIS A 116 -0.25 4.59 12.66
C HIS A 116 -1.53 3.93 13.14
N LEU A 117 -2.71 4.51 12.88
CA LEU A 117 -4.02 3.87 13.13
C LEU A 117 -4.74 3.44 11.85
N GLN A 118 -4.55 4.15 10.74
CA GLN A 118 -5.10 3.78 9.43
C GLN A 118 -4.72 2.34 9.05
N CYS A 119 -5.71 1.50 8.78
CA CYS A 119 -5.50 0.14 8.27
C CYS A 119 -5.50 0.12 6.74
N PHE A 120 -4.92 -0.94 6.16
CA PHE A 120 -5.13 -1.31 4.76
C PHE A 120 -5.89 -2.62 4.67
N ASP A 121 -6.48 -2.89 3.51
CA ASP A 121 -7.12 -4.18 3.23
C ASP A 121 -6.06 -5.23 2.90
N VAL A 122 -6.01 -6.32 3.67
CA VAL A 122 -4.97 -7.35 3.55
C VAL A 122 -5.00 -8.05 2.19
N TYR A 123 -6.18 -8.40 1.68
CA TYR A 123 -6.29 -9.05 0.38
C TYR A 123 -5.77 -8.13 -0.73
N SER A 124 -6.25 -6.88 -0.74
CA SER A 124 -5.78 -5.88 -1.69
C SER A 124 -4.26 -5.65 -1.62
N TYR A 125 -3.68 -5.69 -0.42
CA TYR A 125 -2.23 -5.58 -0.24
C TYR A 125 -1.46 -6.77 -0.83
N LEU A 126 -1.96 -8.00 -0.63
CA LEU A 126 -1.37 -9.19 -1.22
C LEU A 126 -1.51 -9.17 -2.75
N ASP A 127 -2.70 -8.88 -3.27
CA ASP A 127 -2.98 -8.82 -4.71
C ASP A 127 -2.05 -7.83 -5.42
N VAL A 128 -1.88 -6.62 -4.86
CA VAL A 128 -1.00 -5.59 -5.45
C VAL A 128 0.45 -6.06 -5.46
N ASN A 129 0.94 -6.71 -4.40
CA ASN A 129 2.31 -7.24 -4.39
C ASN A 129 2.46 -8.48 -5.29
N GLU A 130 1.44 -9.32 -5.47
CA GLU A 130 1.51 -10.46 -6.39
C GLU A 130 1.48 -10.01 -7.86
N CYS A 131 0.61 -9.06 -8.20
CA CYS A 131 0.42 -8.62 -9.58
C CYS A 131 1.47 -7.62 -10.07
N THR A 132 2.18 -6.96 -9.15
CA THR A 132 3.18 -5.94 -9.52
C THR A 132 4.51 -6.57 -9.82
N LEU A 133 5.12 -6.08 -10.91
CA LEU A 133 6.41 -6.54 -11.41
C LEU A 133 7.57 -6.38 -10.41
N TYR A 134 7.51 -5.33 -9.58
CA TYR A 134 8.47 -5.05 -8.51
C TYR A 134 7.71 -4.91 -7.18
N PRO A 135 7.45 -6.01 -6.46
CA PRO A 135 6.73 -5.94 -5.20
C PRO A 135 7.57 -5.19 -4.16
N SER A 136 7.02 -4.09 -3.66
CA SER A 136 7.72 -3.26 -2.68
C SER A 136 7.69 -3.88 -1.28
N TRP A 137 6.66 -4.69 -0.98
CA TRP A 137 6.37 -5.19 0.37
C TRP A 137 6.42 -4.10 1.44
N ARG A 138 5.94 -2.91 1.12
CA ARG A 138 5.92 -1.75 2.03
C ARG A 138 4.52 -1.36 2.41
N CYS A 139 4.32 -1.01 3.67
CA CYS A 139 3.05 -0.51 4.17
C CYS A 139 2.60 0.71 3.34
N PRO A 140 1.36 0.73 2.81
CA PRO A 140 0.86 1.85 2.02
C PRO A 140 0.63 3.13 2.84
N VAL A 141 0.72 3.06 4.17
CA VAL A 141 0.53 4.20 5.07
C VAL A 141 1.89 4.78 5.52
N CYS A 142 2.73 3.98 6.18
CA CYS A 142 4.01 4.46 6.72
C CYS A 142 5.25 4.07 5.91
N ARG A 143 5.09 3.30 4.83
CA ARG A 143 6.19 2.77 3.97
C ARG A 143 7.19 1.85 4.66
N ASP A 144 6.97 1.45 5.91
CA ASP A 144 7.78 0.42 6.57
C ASP A 144 7.69 -0.91 5.82
N LEU A 145 8.75 -1.72 5.86
CA LEU A 145 8.74 -3.07 5.30
C LEU A 145 7.69 -3.93 6.03
N VAL A 146 6.83 -4.62 5.29
CA VAL A 146 5.80 -5.53 5.79
C VAL A 146 5.79 -6.78 4.89
N LEU A 147 6.59 -7.76 5.27
CA LEU A 147 6.53 -9.08 4.64
C LEU A 147 5.24 -9.80 5.03
N VAL A 148 4.85 -10.83 4.28
CA VAL A 148 3.64 -11.63 4.56
C VAL A 148 3.56 -12.07 6.02
N GLN A 149 4.66 -12.59 6.57
CA GLN A 149 4.78 -13.03 7.96
C GLN A 149 4.70 -11.91 9.00
N ASP A 150 4.87 -10.65 8.59
CA ASP A 150 4.78 -9.46 9.43
C ASP A 150 3.39 -8.80 9.37
N ILE A 151 2.48 -9.30 8.52
CA ILE A 151 1.09 -8.82 8.44
C ILE A 151 0.36 -9.23 9.72
N ARG A 152 -0.43 -8.30 10.25
CA ARG A 152 -1.25 -8.46 11.45
C ARG A 152 -2.64 -7.92 11.20
N LEU A 153 -3.65 -8.62 11.67
CA LEU A 153 -5.04 -8.15 11.68
C LEU A 153 -5.29 -7.19 12.83
N ASP A 154 -6.05 -6.17 12.51
CA ASP A 154 -6.48 -5.13 13.43
C ASP A 154 -7.90 -5.43 13.91
N LEU A 155 -8.02 -6.05 15.08
CA LEU A 155 -9.32 -6.45 15.64
C LEU A 155 -10.18 -5.25 16.03
N PHE A 156 -9.54 -4.17 16.48
CA PHE A 156 -10.23 -2.92 16.81
C PHE A 156 -10.93 -2.34 15.58
N THR A 157 -10.22 -2.19 14.47
CA THR A 157 -10.80 -1.70 13.21
C THR A 157 -11.84 -2.66 12.66
N LEU A 158 -11.63 -3.97 12.80
CA LEU A 158 -12.62 -4.98 12.40
C LEU A 158 -13.93 -4.85 13.17
N ASP A 159 -13.85 -4.64 14.49
CA ASP A 159 -15.02 -4.40 15.34
C ASP A 159 -15.77 -3.11 14.93
N ILE A 160 -15.04 -2.03 14.62
CA ILE A 160 -15.63 -0.79 14.08
C ILE A 160 -16.38 -1.07 12.77
N LEU A 161 -15.74 -1.77 11.82
CA LEU A 161 -16.32 -2.10 10.51
C LEU A 161 -17.61 -2.91 10.64
N ASN A 162 -17.73 -3.78 11.65
CA ASN A 162 -18.92 -4.58 11.91
C ASN A 162 -20.07 -3.79 12.56
N LYS A 163 -19.75 -2.72 13.30
CA LYS A 163 -20.74 -1.92 14.06
C LYS A 163 -21.23 -0.68 13.31
N VAL A 164 -20.43 -0.16 12.38
CA VAL A 164 -20.74 1.07 11.65
C VAL A 164 -21.72 0.82 10.49
N HIS A 165 -22.54 1.82 10.16
CA HIS A 165 -23.40 1.77 8.98
C HIS A 165 -22.58 1.63 7.69
N CYS A 166 -23.09 0.88 6.71
CA CYS A 166 -22.35 0.52 5.49
C CYS A 166 -21.85 1.71 4.66
N GLN A 167 -22.55 2.85 4.72
CA GLN A 167 -22.22 4.08 3.99
C GLN A 167 -21.21 5.01 4.70
N CYS A 168 -20.79 4.69 5.92
CA CYS A 168 -19.91 5.56 6.70
C CYS A 168 -18.44 5.22 6.44
N ASP A 169 -17.67 6.14 5.86
CA ASP A 169 -16.29 5.85 5.45
C ASP A 169 -15.23 6.40 6.40
N THR A 170 -15.62 7.09 7.47
CA THR A 170 -14.69 7.73 8.40
C THR A 170 -15.26 7.71 9.82
N VAL A 171 -14.39 7.45 10.79
CA VAL A 171 -14.71 7.52 12.22
C VAL A 171 -13.77 8.48 12.91
N VAL A 172 -14.25 9.07 13.99
CA VAL A 172 -13.45 9.85 14.92
C VAL A 172 -13.11 8.97 16.11
N LEU A 173 -11.82 8.77 16.37
CA LEU A 173 -11.29 8.06 17.53
C LEU A 173 -10.91 9.06 18.62
N GLN A 174 -11.46 8.86 19.82
CA GLN A 174 -11.18 9.69 20.98
C GLN A 174 -9.97 9.14 21.75
N GLY A 175 -9.31 9.98 22.56
CA GLY A 175 -8.12 9.58 23.33
C GLY A 175 -8.30 8.42 24.33
N ASN A 176 -9.55 8.07 24.65
CA ASN A 176 -9.93 6.91 25.48
C ASN A 176 -10.26 5.64 24.66
N GLY A 177 -9.94 5.63 23.36
CA GLY A 177 -10.17 4.49 22.47
C GLY A 177 -11.63 4.35 21.99
N SER A 178 -12.55 5.16 22.50
CA SER A 178 -13.93 5.19 21.99
C SER A 178 -13.97 5.83 20.60
N TRP A 179 -15.02 5.52 19.84
CA TRP A 179 -15.15 5.97 18.47
C TRP A 179 -16.58 6.35 18.11
N GLN A 180 -16.71 7.25 17.15
CA GLN A 180 -18.00 7.67 16.60
C GLN A 180 -17.93 7.84 15.08
N PRO A 181 -18.99 7.49 14.33
CA PRO A 181 -19.02 7.74 12.89
C PRO A 181 -19.02 9.24 12.58
N VAL A 182 -18.31 9.64 11.52
CA VAL A 182 -18.44 10.99 10.98
C VAL A 182 -19.77 11.09 10.25
N THR A 183 -20.63 12.01 10.70
CA THR A 183 -21.86 12.40 10.01
C THR A 183 -21.70 13.80 9.44
N SER A 184 -22.58 14.20 8.51
CA SER A 184 -22.57 15.54 7.89
C SER A 184 -22.64 16.71 8.90
N GLN A 185 -22.99 16.43 10.16
CA GLN A 185 -23.05 17.41 11.24
C GLN A 185 -21.72 17.59 12.00
N ASN A 186 -20.78 16.63 11.90
CA ASN A 186 -19.50 16.65 12.63
C ASN A 186 -18.28 17.08 11.78
N VAL A 187 -18.48 17.37 10.48
CA VAL A 187 -17.40 17.78 9.56
C VAL A 187 -16.82 19.16 9.92
N ALA A 188 -17.60 20.01 10.60
CA ALA A 188 -17.21 21.37 10.98
C ALA A 188 -16.10 21.46 12.06
N PHE A 189 -15.72 20.34 12.69
CA PHE A 189 -14.65 20.32 13.71
C PHE A 189 -13.26 19.96 13.16
N ALA A 190 -13.16 19.51 11.90
CA ALA A 190 -11.90 19.03 11.31
C ALA A 190 -11.13 20.10 10.52
N ASP A 191 -11.77 21.20 10.14
CA ASP A 191 -11.24 22.14 9.14
C ASP A 191 -10.33 23.24 9.74
N LYS A 192 -9.69 22.96 10.88
CA LYS A 192 -8.73 23.88 11.52
C LYS A 192 -7.42 23.18 11.87
N CYS A 193 -6.83 22.50 10.90
CA CYS A 193 -5.41 22.21 10.90
C CYS A 193 -4.89 21.90 9.49
N ASP A 194 -5.16 22.79 8.54
CA ASP A 194 -4.39 22.91 7.29
C ASP A 194 -4.35 24.39 6.88
N VAL A 195 -3.52 25.17 7.56
CA VAL A 195 -2.93 26.37 6.96
C VAL A 195 -1.53 25.92 6.55
N ASP A 196 -1.37 25.57 5.28
CA ASP A 196 -0.11 25.62 4.49
C ASP A 196 -0.21 24.80 3.18
N ALA A 197 -1.27 25.01 2.38
CA ALA A 197 -1.38 24.40 1.04
C ALA A 197 -2.07 25.25 -0.03
N GLU A 198 -2.21 26.56 0.18
CA GLU A 198 -2.91 27.49 -0.74
C GLU A 198 -2.05 28.71 -1.16
N GLU A 199 -0.72 28.60 -1.13
CA GLU A 199 0.16 29.69 -1.62
C GLU A 199 1.21 29.24 -2.66
N ALA A 200 1.05 28.06 -3.26
CA ALA A 200 1.93 27.56 -4.33
C ALA A 200 1.26 27.47 -5.72
N ARG A 201 0.12 28.14 -5.94
CA ARG A 201 -0.61 28.14 -7.23
C ARG A 201 -0.63 29.49 -7.94
N ARG A 202 0.33 30.36 -7.67
CA ARG A 202 0.41 31.69 -8.30
C ARG A 202 1.81 32.12 -8.76
N ASP A 203 2.67 31.18 -9.16
CA ASP A 203 3.97 31.55 -9.77
C ASP A 203 4.54 30.56 -10.79
N ALA A 204 3.68 29.92 -11.58
CA ALA A 204 4.10 29.15 -12.76
C ALA A 204 3.31 29.59 -13.99
N SER A 205 3.47 30.86 -14.35
CA SER A 205 3.08 31.41 -15.65
C SER A 205 4.19 32.32 -16.14
N ASP A 206 5.40 31.79 -16.30
CA ASP A 206 6.32 32.31 -17.30
C ASP A 206 7.39 31.26 -17.64
N SER A 207 7.87 31.28 -18.88
CA SER A 207 8.88 30.39 -19.49
C SER A 207 8.41 29.06 -20.10
N LEU A 208 7.61 29.16 -21.16
CA LEU A 208 7.71 28.26 -22.32
C LEU A 208 7.55 29.09 -23.59
N VAL A 209 8.57 29.90 -23.89
CA VAL A 209 8.73 30.53 -25.20
C VAL A 209 9.94 29.88 -25.86
N ILE A 210 9.66 28.96 -26.77
CA ILE A 210 10.67 28.44 -27.71
C ILE A 210 10.67 29.42 -28.87
N ASP A 211 11.69 30.28 -28.90
CA ASP A 211 11.95 31.18 -30.03
C ASP A 211 12.57 30.36 -31.18
N LEU A 212 11.85 30.31 -32.31
CA LEU A 212 12.25 29.63 -33.55
C LEU A 212 12.52 30.65 -34.66
N THR A 213 13.17 31.77 -34.36
CA THR A 213 13.68 32.69 -35.38
C THR A 213 15.14 33.07 -35.14
N ALA A 214 16.04 32.30 -35.74
CA ALA A 214 17.37 32.79 -36.10
C ALA A 214 17.72 32.23 -37.49
N GLU A 215 17.20 32.91 -38.50
CA GLU A 215 17.79 32.94 -39.83
C GLU A 215 19.09 33.79 -39.76
N SER A 216 20.18 33.19 -40.24
CA SER A 216 21.26 33.72 -41.09
C SER A 216 21.89 35.11 -40.85
N ASP A 217 23.23 35.11 -40.77
CA ASP A 217 24.20 35.87 -41.60
C ASP A 217 25.35 36.63 -40.87
N GLU A 218 26.57 36.42 -41.40
CA GLU A 218 27.80 37.27 -41.47
C GLU A 218 28.48 37.69 -40.13
N ASP A 219 29.80 37.59 -39.91
CA ASP A 219 31.01 37.78 -40.75
C ASP A 219 32.13 36.73 -40.49
#